data_AF-A0A8T5TI68-F1
#
_entry.id   AF-A0A8T5TI68-F1
#
_cell.length_a   1.000
_cell.length_b   1.000
_cell.length_c   1.000
_cell.angle_alpha   90.00
_cell.angle_beta   90.00
_cell.angle_gamma   90.00
#
_symmetry.space_group_name_H-M   'P 1'
#
loop_
_entity.id
_entity.type
_entity.pdbx_description
1 polymer ?
#
loop_
_entity_poly.entity_id
_entity_poly.type
_entity_poly.pdbx_seq_one_letter_code
_entity_poly.pdbx_strand_id
1 'polypeptide(L)'
;MNEKNEEHEQYELDKIRIKKMKALLDAQKMQQVNQERAGNINEKVDFILRAVLHPSAYSHLDKIKKEEPAVYQRIYNELISPDVFQSLDYLVAVIQQQRGVPRQIPLDAIIYLERKIKGIKSSIKVKQGDGEVMDLGSYLTK
;
A
#
# COMPACT_ATOMS: atom_id res chain seq x y z
N MET A 1 -17.58 7.75 -64.07
CA MET A 1 -17.15 7.05 -62.83
C MET A 1 -16.46 8.12 -61.98
N ASN A 2 -17.23 9.00 -61.35
CA ASN A 2 -17.69 8.99 -59.96
C ASN A 2 -16.75 9.67 -58.93
N GLU A 3 -16.13 10.79 -59.30
CA GLU A 3 -15.38 11.69 -58.38
C GLU A 3 -16.22 12.11 -57.15
N LYS A 4 -17.54 12.24 -57.29
CA LYS A 4 -18.47 12.52 -56.18
C LYS A 4 -18.55 11.39 -55.13
N ASN A 5 -18.30 10.14 -55.51
CA ASN A 5 -18.26 9.04 -54.55
C ASN A 5 -16.95 9.02 -53.77
N GLU A 6 -15.83 9.34 -54.41
CA GLU A 6 -14.51 9.38 -53.77
C GLU A 6 -14.44 10.50 -52.73
N GLU A 7 -14.95 11.70 -53.01
CA GLU A 7 -15.03 12.78 -52.02
C GLU A 7 -15.93 12.42 -50.82
N HIS A 8 -17.01 11.69 -51.07
CA HIS A 8 -17.95 11.29 -50.02
C HIS A 8 -17.38 10.18 -49.13
N GLU A 9 -16.61 9.24 -49.70
CA GLU A 9 -15.86 8.22 -48.96
C GLU A 9 -14.72 8.85 -48.15
N GLN A 10 -14.00 9.82 -48.71
CA GLN A 10 -12.94 10.55 -48.00
C GLN A 10 -13.48 11.28 -46.76
N TYR A 11 -14.64 11.92 -46.89
CA TYR A 11 -15.30 12.65 -45.81
C TYR A 11 -15.76 11.73 -44.66
N GLU A 12 -16.28 10.54 -44.99
CA GLU A 12 -16.68 9.55 -43.99
C GLU A 12 -15.45 8.90 -43.31
N LEU A 13 -14.36 8.69 -44.04
CA LEU A 13 -13.09 8.23 -43.47
C LEU A 13 -12.50 9.25 -42.49
N ASP A 14 -12.57 10.54 -42.81
CA ASP A 14 -12.08 11.59 -41.90
C ASP A 14 -12.96 11.76 -40.66
N LYS A 15 -14.29 11.62 -40.77
CA LYS A 15 -15.17 11.51 -39.60
C LYS A 15 -14.77 10.33 -38.70
N ILE A 16 -14.48 9.17 -39.29
CA ILE A 16 -14.07 7.98 -38.53
C ILE A 16 -12.73 8.22 -37.83
N ARG A 17 -11.76 8.85 -38.50
CA ARG A 17 -10.47 9.24 -37.89
C ARG A 17 -10.67 10.20 -36.72
N ILE A 18 -11.44 11.27 -36.90
CA ILE A 18 -11.70 12.26 -35.84
C ILE A 18 -12.39 11.58 -34.65
N LYS A 19 -13.36 10.71 -34.90
CA LYS A 19 -14.08 9.96 -33.85
C LYS A 19 -13.14 9.00 -33.09
N LYS A 20 -12.27 8.29 -33.79
CA LYS A 20 -11.26 7.41 -33.16
C LYS A 20 -10.21 8.20 -32.38
N MET A 21 -9.74 9.31 -32.93
CA MET A 21 -8.76 10.17 -32.27
C MET A 21 -9.33 10.79 -30.99
N LYS A 22 -10.60 11.23 -31.03
CA LYS A 22 -11.32 11.71 -29.85
C LYS A 22 -11.50 10.62 -28.79
N ALA A 23 -11.88 9.40 -29.19
CA ALA A 23 -12.01 8.29 -28.26
C ALA A 23 -10.67 7.90 -27.60
N LEU A 24 -9.56 7.96 -28.34
CA LEU A 24 -8.23 7.74 -27.80
C LEU A 24 -7.83 8.83 -26.80
N LEU A 25 -8.08 10.09 -27.12
CA LEU A 25 -7.82 11.21 -26.21
C LEU A 25 -8.65 11.13 -24.93
N ASP A 26 -9.94 10.82 -25.03
CA ASP A 26 -10.82 10.66 -23.87
C ASP A 26 -10.37 9.48 -22.98
N ALA A 27 -9.99 8.35 -23.59
CA ALA A 27 -9.44 7.20 -22.85
C ALA A 27 -8.12 7.53 -22.16
N GLN A 28 -7.21 8.25 -22.83
CA GLN A 28 -5.94 8.68 -22.26
C GLN A 28 -6.15 9.66 -21.10
N LYS A 29 -7.11 10.58 -21.23
CA LYS A 29 -7.47 11.54 -20.18
C LYS A 29 -8.07 10.82 -18.95
N MET A 30 -8.92 9.82 -19.16
CA MET A 30 -9.44 8.99 -18.05
C MET A 30 -8.32 8.20 -17.35
N GLN A 31 -7.35 7.67 -18.11
CA GLN A 31 -6.19 6.98 -17.52
C GLN A 31 -5.31 7.93 -16.70
N GLN A 32 -5.04 9.14 -17.19
CA GLN A 32 -4.27 10.16 -16.47
C GLN A 32 -4.97 10.57 -15.17
N VAL A 33 -6.26 10.88 -15.21
CA VAL A 33 -7.03 11.25 -14.01
C VAL A 33 -7.03 10.12 -12.98
N ASN A 34 -7.10 8.86 -13.42
CA ASN A 34 -7.03 7.71 -12.52
C ASN A 34 -5.63 7.52 -11.93
N GLN A 35 -4.57 7.75 -12.71
CA GLN A 35 -3.19 7.70 -12.22
C GLN A 35 -2.89 8.82 -11.22
N GLU A 36 -3.33 10.05 -11.48
CA GLU A 36 -3.19 11.19 -10.57
C GLU A 36 -3.91 10.95 -9.25
N ARG A 37 -5.13 10.41 -9.30
CA ARG A 37 -5.89 10.03 -8.10
C ARG A 37 -5.19 8.92 -7.30
N ALA A 38 -4.67 7.90 -7.98
CA ALA A 38 -3.94 6.81 -7.32
C ALA A 38 -2.63 7.28 -6.68
N GLY A 39 -1.89 8.17 -7.36
CA GLY A 39 -0.69 8.82 -6.80
C GLY A 39 -1.01 9.59 -5.52
N ASN A 40 -2.07 10.39 -5.54
CA ASN A 40 -2.51 11.20 -4.39
C ASN A 40 -2.89 10.34 -3.18
N ILE A 41 -3.56 9.21 -3.38
CA ILE A 41 -3.90 8.27 -2.29
C ILE A 41 -2.65 7.67 -1.67
N ASN A 42 -1.71 7.19 -2.50
CA ASN A 42 -0.47 6.57 -2.01
C ASN A 42 0.41 7.58 -1.26
N GLU A 43 0.48 8.82 -1.72
CA GLU A 43 1.21 9.89 -1.04
C GLU A 43 0.61 10.21 0.33
N LYS A 44 -0.72 10.29 0.42
CA LYS A 44 -1.43 10.49 1.69
C LYS A 44 -1.19 9.35 2.66
N VAL A 45 -1.25 8.11 2.17
CA VAL A 45 -0.94 6.93 2.98
C VAL A 45 0.51 6.98 3.47
N ASP A 46 1.47 7.28 2.59
CA ASP A 46 2.88 7.37 2.99
C ASP A 46 3.10 8.46 4.05
N PHE A 47 2.45 9.61 3.88
CA PHE A 47 2.47 10.68 4.88
C PHE A 47 1.93 10.23 6.24
N ILE A 48 0.77 9.55 6.26
CA ILE A 48 0.18 9.02 7.49
C ILE A 48 1.10 7.99 8.13
N LEU A 49 1.63 7.04 7.35
CA LEU A 49 2.54 6.00 7.85
C LEU A 49 3.79 6.61 8.47
N ARG A 50 4.39 7.65 7.85
CA ARG A 50 5.55 8.37 8.42
C ARG A 50 5.22 9.08 9.72
N ALA A 51 4.00 9.59 9.88
CA ALA A 51 3.59 10.28 11.11
C ALA A 51 3.27 9.30 12.25
N VAL A 52 2.65 8.16 11.92
CA VAL A 52 2.17 7.16 12.87
C VAL A 52 3.26 6.17 13.28
N LEU A 53 4.20 5.83 12.40
CA LEU A 53 5.29 4.90 12.70
C LEU A 53 6.50 5.65 13.27
N HIS A 54 7.19 4.99 14.20
CA HIS A 54 8.51 5.46 14.61
C HIS A 54 9.48 5.40 13.41
N PRO A 55 10.46 6.32 13.27
CA PRO A 55 11.36 6.35 12.11
C PRO A 55 12.07 5.02 11.83
N SER A 56 12.46 4.29 12.88
CA SER A 56 13.06 2.95 12.74
C SER A 56 12.05 1.90 12.25
N ALA A 57 10.80 1.98 12.69
CA ALA A 57 9.72 1.10 12.27
C ALA A 57 9.36 1.32 10.78
N TYR A 58 9.25 2.59 10.36
CA TYR A 58 9.04 2.94 8.96
C TYR A 58 10.21 2.49 8.08
N SER A 59 11.44 2.69 8.53
CA SER A 59 12.64 2.22 7.81
C SER A 59 12.67 0.70 7.65
N HIS A 60 12.25 -0.04 8.67
CA HIS A 60 12.14 -1.50 8.60
C HIS A 60 11.02 -1.93 7.64
N LEU A 61 9.87 -1.25 7.68
CA LEU A 61 8.77 -1.51 6.76
C LEU A 61 9.17 -1.27 5.30
N ASP A 62 9.96 -0.23 5.00
CA ASP A 62 10.49 0.04 3.65
C ASP A 62 11.49 -1.04 3.18
N LYS A 63 12.27 -1.63 4.09
CA LYS A 63 13.11 -2.80 3.77
C LYS A 63 12.25 -4.01 3.41
N ILE A 64 11.23 -4.33 4.22
CA ILE A 64 10.30 -5.43 3.94
C ILE A 64 9.61 -5.22 2.58
N LYS A 65 9.23 -3.97 2.24
CA LYS A 65 8.64 -3.64 0.94
C LYS A 65 9.54 -4.02 -0.24
N LYS A 66 10.86 -3.88 -0.10
CA LYS A 66 11.85 -4.18 -1.15
C LYS A 66 12.23 -5.67 -1.19
N GLU A 67 12.41 -6.27 -0.03
CA GLU A 67 12.89 -7.65 0.09
C GLU A 67 11.75 -8.67 -0.05
N GLU A 68 10.60 -8.40 0.58
CA GLU A 68 9.48 -9.33 0.71
C GLU A 68 8.13 -8.63 0.49
N PRO A 69 7.78 -8.26 -0.76
CA PRO A 69 6.59 -7.47 -1.06
C PRO A 69 5.29 -8.16 -0.66
N ALA A 70 5.24 -9.50 -0.68
CA ALA A 70 4.08 -10.26 -0.21
C ALA A 70 3.84 -10.13 1.30
N VAL A 71 4.91 -10.08 2.10
CA VAL A 71 4.82 -9.86 3.54
C VAL A 71 4.44 -8.42 3.82
N TYR A 72 5.06 -7.46 3.12
CA TYR A 72 4.69 -6.05 3.19
C TYR A 72 3.19 -5.84 2.94
N GLN A 73 2.64 -6.43 1.89
CA GLN A 73 1.22 -6.26 1.56
C GLN A 73 0.30 -6.76 2.68
N ARG A 74 0.68 -7.86 3.35
CA ARG A 74 -0.09 -8.37 4.48
C ARG A 74 0.02 -7.48 5.71
N ILE A 75 1.21 -6.95 6.01
CA ILE A 75 1.40 -5.96 7.08
C ILE A 75 0.58 -4.71 6.77
N TYR A 76 0.63 -4.24 5.52
CA TYR A 76 -0.09 -3.08 5.05
C TYR A 76 -1.61 -3.24 5.23
N ASN A 77 -2.17 -4.39 4.87
CA ASN A 77 -3.60 -4.68 5.06
C ASN A 77 -4.01 -4.75 6.54
N GLU A 78 -3.09 -5.11 7.45
CA GLU A 78 -3.35 -5.08 8.90
C GLU A 78 -3.28 -3.63 9.45
N LEU A 79 -2.35 -2.83 8.95
CA LEU A 79 -2.15 -1.44 9.39
C LEU A 79 -3.22 -0.48 8.84
N ILE A 80 -3.72 -0.74 7.63
CA ILE A 80 -4.64 0.15 6.91
C ILE A 80 -5.92 -0.62 6.61
N SER A 81 -6.91 -0.45 7.48
CA SER A 81 -8.24 -1.00 7.27
C SER A 81 -9.00 -0.22 6.17
N PRO A 82 -10.06 -0.78 5.58
CA PRO A 82 -10.91 -0.07 4.62
C PRO A 82 -11.45 1.28 5.14
N ASP A 83 -11.71 1.38 6.45
CA ASP A 83 -12.18 2.62 7.09
C ASP A 83 -11.12 3.72 7.10
N VAL A 84 -9.84 3.33 7.22
CA VAL A 84 -8.71 4.27 7.11
C VAL A 84 -8.64 4.87 5.71
N PHE A 85 -8.90 4.08 4.66
CA PHE A 85 -8.93 4.58 3.29
C PHE A 85 -10.02 5.63 3.05
N GLN A 86 -11.19 5.47 3.67
CA GLN A 86 -12.28 6.44 3.56
C GLN A 86 -11.99 7.75 4.31
N SER A 87 -11.08 7.71 5.28
CA SER A 87 -10.79 8.83 6.18
C SER A 87 -9.41 9.46 5.96
N LEU A 88 -8.70 9.13 4.87
CA LEU A 88 -7.34 9.62 4.61
C LEU A 88 -7.22 11.15 4.67
N ASP A 89 -8.13 11.87 4.03
CA ASP A 89 -8.10 13.34 3.99
C ASP A 89 -8.26 13.94 5.39
N TYR A 90 -9.18 13.36 6.17
CA TYR A 90 -9.40 13.75 7.55
C TYR A 90 -8.16 13.45 8.42
N LEU A 91 -7.56 12.27 8.28
CA LEU A 91 -6.37 11.89 9.03
C LEU A 91 -5.18 12.79 8.71
N VAL A 92 -4.96 13.13 7.44
CA VAL A 92 -3.93 14.09 7.03
C VAL A 92 -4.16 15.44 7.70
N ALA A 93 -5.38 15.97 7.66
CA ALA A 93 -5.72 17.24 8.28
C ALA A 93 -5.49 17.24 9.81
N VAL A 94 -5.91 16.17 10.49
CA VAL A 94 -5.72 16.01 11.94
C VAL A 94 -4.24 15.96 12.31
N ILE A 95 -3.44 15.16 11.58
CA ILE A 95 -2.00 15.04 11.82
C ILE A 95 -1.30 16.39 11.64
N GLN A 96 -1.66 17.14 10.59
CA GLN A 96 -1.10 18.47 10.34
C GLN A 96 -1.47 19.46 11.45
N GLN A 97 -2.73 19.45 11.90
CA GLN A 97 -3.21 20.34 12.95
C GLN A 97 -2.55 20.06 14.31
N GLN A 98 -2.36 18.79 14.65
CA GLN A 98 -1.80 18.35 15.94
C GLN A 98 -0.26 18.29 15.95
N ARG A 99 0.40 18.63 14.84
CA ARG A 99 1.86 18.50 14.63
C ARG A 99 2.38 17.06 14.86
N GLY A 100 1.60 16.05 14.49
CA GLY A 100 1.97 14.65 14.59
C GLY A 100 1.03 13.82 15.45
N VAL A 101 1.45 12.58 15.72
CA VAL A 101 0.67 11.59 16.49
C VAL A 101 1.36 11.36 17.83
N PRO A 102 0.67 11.51 18.98
CA PRO A 102 1.30 11.47 20.30
C PRO A 102 1.90 10.11 20.67
N ARG A 103 1.41 9.01 20.08
CA ARG A 103 1.93 7.66 20.30
C ARG A 103 2.22 7.00 18.97
N GLN A 104 3.51 6.89 18.65
CA GLN A 104 3.97 6.22 17.44
C GLN A 104 4.04 4.70 17.63
N ILE A 105 3.82 3.97 16.54
CA ILE A 105 3.97 2.52 16.48
C ILE A 105 5.47 2.19 16.49
N PRO A 106 5.96 1.44 17.50
CA PRO A 106 7.38 1.10 17.63
C PRO A 106 7.80 0.02 16.63
N LEU A 107 9.12 -0.14 16.47
CA LEU A 107 9.71 -1.16 15.60
C LEU A 107 9.27 -2.58 15.97
N ASP A 108 9.22 -2.88 17.28
CA ASP A 108 8.87 -4.21 17.78
C ASP A 108 7.48 -4.66 17.32
N ALA A 109 6.54 -3.72 17.16
CA ALA A 109 5.20 -4.03 16.64
C ALA A 109 5.25 -4.47 15.17
N ILE A 110 6.08 -3.82 14.34
CA ILE A 110 6.26 -4.19 12.93
C ILE A 110 6.97 -5.54 12.82
N ILE A 111 8.01 -5.77 13.62
CA ILE A 111 8.71 -7.07 13.68
C ILE A 111 7.75 -8.17 14.14
N TYR A 112 6.89 -7.89 15.11
CA TYR A 112 5.87 -8.83 15.55
C TYR A 112 4.91 -9.21 14.42
N LEU A 113 4.40 -8.23 13.67
CA LEU A 113 3.52 -8.47 12.52
C LEU A 113 4.23 -9.28 11.42
N GLU A 114 5.47 -8.92 11.12
CA GLU A 114 6.31 -9.65 10.16
C GLU A 114 6.46 -11.12 10.57
N ARG A 115 6.84 -11.40 11.82
CA ARG A 115 6.99 -12.75 12.36
C ARG A 115 5.67 -13.52 12.37
N LYS A 116 4.57 -12.88 12.75
CA LYS A 116 3.21 -13.46 12.74
C LYS A 116 2.83 -13.89 11.33
N ILE A 117 3.05 -13.05 10.33
CA ILE A 117 2.76 -13.34 8.92
C ILE A 117 3.65 -14.45 8.37
N LYS A 118 4.93 -14.47 8.75
CA LYS A 118 5.89 -15.53 8.40
C LYS A 118 5.65 -16.84 9.14
N GLY A 119 4.76 -16.87 10.13
CA GLY A 119 4.50 -18.06 10.96
C GLY A 119 5.65 -18.41 11.92
N ILE A 120 6.55 -17.46 12.21
CA ILE A 120 7.66 -17.64 13.13
C ILE A 120 7.11 -17.59 14.56
N LYS A 121 6.99 -18.75 15.21
CA LYS A 121 6.57 -18.85 16.60
C LYS A 121 7.66 -18.29 17.51
N SER A 122 7.27 -17.49 18.51
CA SER A 122 8.16 -17.09 19.58
C SER A 122 8.44 -18.30 20.48
N SER A 123 9.61 -18.92 20.36
CA SER A 123 10.07 -19.89 21.35
C SER A 123 11.02 -19.20 22.32
N ILE A 124 10.65 -19.19 23.60
CA ILE A 124 11.56 -18.81 24.68
C ILE A 124 12.21 -20.10 25.15
N LYS A 125 13.53 -20.22 25.00
CA LYS A 125 14.29 -21.38 25.45
C LYS A 125 14.70 -21.19 26.91
N VAL A 126 14.36 -22.16 27.76
CA VAL A 126 14.70 -22.21 29.19
C VAL A 126 15.69 -23.34 29.40
N LYS A 127 16.78 -23.08 30.14
CA LYS A 127 17.69 -24.13 30.61
C LYS A 127 17.13 -24.72 31.90
N GLN A 128 16.80 -26.00 31.90
CA GLN A 128 16.47 -26.71 33.12
C GLN A 128 17.78 -27.03 33.89
N GLY A 129 17.70 -27.23 35.21
CA GLY A 129 18.87 -27.46 36.08
C GLY A 129 19.81 -28.59 35.62
N ASP A 130 19.29 -29.55 34.84
CA ASP A 130 20.04 -30.68 34.26
C ASP A 130 20.72 -30.36 32.91
N GLY A 131 20.68 -29.11 32.46
CA GLY A 131 21.34 -28.66 31.22
C GLY A 131 20.52 -28.86 29.94
N GLU A 132 19.35 -29.49 30.01
CA GLU A 132 18.42 -29.58 28.88
C GLU A 132 17.76 -28.22 28.59
N VAL A 133 17.75 -27.86 27.31
CA VAL A 133 17.13 -26.63 26.81
C VAL A 133 15.72 -26.97 26.33
N MET A 134 14.70 -26.47 27.03
CA MET A 134 13.29 -26.70 26.72
C MET A 134 12.56 -25.40 26.42
N ASP A 135 11.51 -25.42 25.60
CA ASP A 135 10.66 -24.25 25.39
C ASP A 135 9.83 -23.91 26.66
N LEU A 136 9.73 -22.62 26.98
CA LEU A 136 9.03 -22.09 28.17
C LEU A 136 7.56 -22.51 28.23
N GLY A 137 6.90 -22.64 27.08
CA GLY A 137 5.53 -23.15 27.01
C GLY A 137 5.42 -24.58 27.56
N SER A 138 6.34 -25.46 27.14
CA SER A 138 6.43 -26.85 27.62
C SER A 138 6.84 -26.91 29.10
N TYR A 139 7.69 -25.98 29.54
CA TYR A 139 8.13 -25.87 30.94
C TYR A 139 6.99 -25.49 31.90
N LEU A 140 6.09 -24.58 31.50
CA LEU A 140 4.97 -24.13 32.34
C LEU A 140 3.78 -25.08 32.38
N THR A 141 3.66 -26.00 31.43
CA THR A 141 2.60 -27.02 31.39
C THR A 141 2.94 -28.31 32.14
N LYS A 142 4.15 -28.44 32.69
CA LYS A 142 4.54 -29.50 33.62
C LYS A 142 4.20 -29.11 35.05
#